data_AF-A0A9Q0K2B4-F1
#
_entry.id   AF-A0A9Q0K2B4-F1
#
_cell.length_a   1.000
_cell.length_b   1.000
_cell.length_c   1.000
_cell.angle_alpha   90.00
_cell.angle_beta   90.00
_cell.angle_gamma   90.00
#
_symmetry.space_group_name_H-M   'P 1'
#
loop_
_entity.id
_entity.type
_entity.pdbx_description
1 polymer ?
#
loop_
_entity_poly.entity_id
_entity_poly.type
_entity_poly.pdbx_seq_one_letter_code
_entity_poly.pdbx_strand_id
1 'polypeptide(L)'
;MGLKSPHPRFNRNQNHYGYSIGDYERVAAQSYTKLIGQFEGRQRISLIMLWSTDVKERYYRKTEEFAGCVDGLHCHCLRIIMFTNDQRQVERTGKYGTSRLQYLQELVSQFQNTTDEETKERTVAHLANFAYDPYNYNFLRQLNVLELFLDCITEPNEKLVEFGAGGICNSCVDPENAAIITKCGGIPLMIQCLSSPVRNTVNYALGSLYYLCDASNKEEILKPEVVETIKRYAAAGADSVSFRNLAKAFLDKHVPE
;
A
#
# COMPACT_ATOMS: atom_id res chain seq x y z
N MET A 1 15.93 -46.18 -34.59
CA MET A 1 15.33 -46.78 -33.37
C MET A 1 15.48 -45.78 -32.25
N GLY A 2 14.38 -45.27 -31.72
CA GLY A 2 14.38 -44.20 -30.71
C GLY A 2 14.74 -44.71 -29.31
N LEU A 3 15.58 -43.96 -28.61
CA LEU A 3 15.83 -44.11 -27.18
C LEU A 3 15.16 -42.93 -26.45
N LYS A 4 14.21 -43.24 -25.56
CA LYS A 4 13.59 -42.30 -24.63
C LYS A 4 14.57 -41.98 -23.49
N SER A 5 14.80 -40.70 -23.21
CA SER A 5 15.49 -40.22 -22.01
C SER A 5 14.53 -40.14 -20.81
N PRO A 6 14.97 -40.36 -19.57
CA PRO A 6 14.13 -40.25 -18.37
C PRO A 6 14.06 -38.79 -17.89
N HIS A 7 12.86 -38.27 -17.64
CA HIS A 7 12.67 -36.97 -16.96
C HIS A 7 12.83 -37.12 -15.43
N PRO A 8 13.56 -36.23 -14.73
CA PRO A 8 13.50 -36.12 -13.28
C PRO A 8 12.19 -35.46 -12.84
N ARG A 9 11.53 -36.02 -11.82
CA ARG A 9 10.34 -35.44 -11.19
C ARG A 9 10.73 -34.21 -10.36
N PHE A 10 10.31 -33.02 -10.80
CA PHE A 10 10.38 -31.79 -10.00
C PHE A 10 9.41 -31.86 -8.82
N ASN A 11 9.91 -31.66 -7.60
CA ASN A 11 9.10 -31.50 -6.40
C ASN A 11 8.69 -30.02 -6.27
N ARG A 12 7.38 -29.73 -6.26
CA ARG A 12 6.82 -28.36 -6.42
C ARG A 12 7.07 -27.38 -5.27
N ASN A 13 7.66 -27.82 -4.15
CA ASN A 13 7.75 -27.04 -2.92
C ASN A 13 9.16 -26.55 -2.54
N GLN A 14 10.16 -26.65 -3.43
CA GLN A 14 11.50 -26.13 -3.21
C GLN A 14 12.05 -25.50 -4.51
N ASN A 15 12.76 -24.38 -4.39
CA ASN A 15 13.50 -23.77 -5.51
C ASN A 15 14.91 -24.38 -5.64
N HIS A 16 15.60 -24.08 -6.74
CA HIS A 16 16.90 -24.68 -7.13
C HIS A 16 18.03 -24.55 -6.09
N TYR A 17 17.83 -23.74 -5.06
CA TYR A 17 18.77 -23.49 -3.96
C TYR A 17 18.36 -24.16 -2.64
N GLY A 18 17.28 -24.95 -2.62
CA GLY A 18 16.85 -25.75 -1.46
C GLY A 18 16.11 -24.97 -0.35
N TYR A 19 15.73 -23.72 -0.60
CA TYR A 19 14.99 -22.92 0.39
C TYR A 19 13.50 -23.25 0.36
N SER A 20 12.92 -23.44 1.54
CA SER A 20 11.47 -23.59 1.69
C SER A 20 10.80 -22.21 1.79
N ILE A 21 9.51 -22.12 1.44
CA ILE A 21 8.72 -20.88 1.56
C ILE A 21 8.77 -20.31 2.99
N GLY A 22 8.81 -21.17 4.01
CA GLY A 22 8.92 -20.75 5.42
C GLY A 22 10.25 -20.10 5.81
N ASP A 23 11.32 -20.33 5.04
CA ASP A 23 12.62 -19.71 5.30
C ASP A 23 12.66 -18.26 4.82
N TYR A 24 11.96 -17.95 3.72
CA TYR A 24 11.80 -16.58 3.24
C TYR A 24 10.94 -15.74 4.20
N GLU A 25 9.89 -16.32 4.78
CA GLU A 25 9.02 -15.66 5.75
C GLU A 25 9.77 -15.28 7.04
N ARG A 26 10.65 -16.16 7.55
CA ARG A 26 11.48 -15.85 8.73
C ARG A 26 12.51 -14.76 8.45
N VAL A 27 13.18 -14.80 7.30
CA VAL A 27 14.21 -13.81 6.94
C VAL A 27 13.58 -12.43 6.69
N ALA A 28 12.40 -12.38 6.06
CA ALA A 28 11.63 -11.16 5.88
C ALA A 28 11.17 -10.57 7.23
N ALA A 29 10.65 -11.40 8.15
CA ALA A 29 10.22 -10.97 9.48
C ALA A 29 11.37 -10.47 10.35
N GLN A 30 12.53 -11.14 10.34
CA GLN A 30 13.72 -10.70 11.09
C GLN A 30 14.33 -9.40 10.54
N SER A 31 14.29 -9.21 9.21
CA SER A 31 14.70 -7.95 8.58
C SER A 31 13.75 -6.81 8.92
N TYR A 32 12.45 -7.11 9.11
CA TYR A 32 11.41 -6.16 9.48
C TYR A 32 11.61 -5.58 10.90
N THR A 33 11.93 -6.42 11.90
CA THR A 33 12.18 -5.98 13.28
C THR A 33 13.43 -5.12 13.40
N LYS A 34 14.47 -5.44 12.61
CA LYS A 34 15.73 -4.69 12.61
C LYS A 34 15.60 -3.34 11.88
N LEU A 35 14.73 -3.25 10.87
CA LEU A 35 14.39 -1.98 10.22
C LEU A 35 13.64 -1.07 11.21
N ILE A 36 12.57 -1.54 11.86
CA ILE A 36 11.74 -0.72 12.76
C ILE A 36 12.58 -0.03 13.86
N GLY A 37 13.53 -0.73 14.47
CA GLY A 37 14.42 -0.15 15.49
C GLY A 37 15.45 0.87 14.99
N GLN A 38 15.68 0.98 13.67
CA GLN A 38 16.59 1.98 13.08
C GLN A 38 15.87 3.24 12.56
N PHE A 39 14.53 3.27 12.58
CA PHE A 39 13.72 4.33 11.96
C PHE A 39 13.17 5.39 12.94
N GLU A 40 13.60 5.41 14.21
CA GLU A 40 13.20 6.42 15.20
C GLU A 40 13.55 7.88 14.79
N GLY A 41 14.35 8.09 13.74
CA GLY A 41 14.70 9.42 13.21
C GLY A 41 14.03 9.86 11.90
N ARG A 42 13.23 9.03 11.20
CA ARG A 42 12.58 9.39 9.93
C ARG A 42 11.19 8.75 9.81
N GLN A 43 10.16 9.59 9.97
CA GLN A 43 8.72 9.29 10.00
C GLN A 43 8.15 8.63 8.72
N ARG A 44 8.58 7.44 8.32
CA ARG A 44 7.91 6.70 7.24
C ARG A 44 7.79 5.21 7.57
N ILE A 45 6.62 4.81 8.06
CA ILE A 45 6.17 3.43 7.95
C ILE A 45 5.96 3.19 6.45
N SER A 46 6.95 2.61 5.78
CA SER A 46 6.88 2.27 4.36
C SER A 46 5.95 1.06 4.16
N LEU A 47 4.68 1.32 3.85
CA LEU A 47 3.62 0.32 3.56
C LEU A 47 3.81 -0.49 2.26
N ILE A 48 4.87 -0.25 1.46
CA ILE A 48 5.26 -1.14 0.34
C ILE A 48 5.52 -2.60 0.79
N MET A 49 5.71 -2.84 2.09
CA MET A 49 5.87 -4.19 2.65
C MET A 49 4.58 -4.83 3.20
N LEU A 50 3.43 -4.14 3.15
CA LEU A 50 2.13 -4.69 3.59
C LEU A 50 1.26 -5.23 2.45
N TRP A 51 1.69 -5.08 1.21
CA TRP A 51 1.18 -5.89 0.11
C TRP A 51 1.60 -7.33 0.38
N SER A 52 0.65 -8.16 0.82
CA SER A 52 0.79 -9.61 0.90
C SER A 52 1.59 -10.12 -0.30
N THR A 53 2.57 -10.99 -0.05
CA THR A 53 3.43 -11.63 -1.05
C THR A 53 2.64 -12.16 -2.26
N ASP A 54 1.38 -12.53 -2.07
CA ASP A 54 0.44 -12.95 -3.13
C ASP A 54 0.17 -11.89 -4.21
N VAL A 55 0.06 -10.60 -3.85
CA VAL A 55 -0.23 -9.54 -4.83
C VAL A 55 1.05 -9.13 -5.57
N LYS A 56 2.20 -9.15 -4.88
CA LYS A 56 3.51 -9.01 -5.54
C LYS A 56 3.73 -10.16 -6.52
N GLU A 57 3.48 -11.41 -6.15
CA GLU A 57 3.64 -12.53 -7.09
C GLU A 57 2.69 -12.44 -8.30
N ARG A 58 1.42 -12.03 -8.13
CA ARG A 58 0.49 -11.85 -9.26
C ARG A 58 0.87 -10.67 -10.16
N TYR A 59 1.40 -9.58 -9.59
CA TYR A 59 1.82 -8.40 -10.35
C TYR A 59 3.17 -8.61 -11.06
N TYR A 60 4.12 -9.27 -10.39
CA TYR A 60 5.43 -9.60 -10.96
C TYR A 60 5.35 -10.74 -11.99
N ARG A 61 4.51 -11.77 -11.79
CA ARG A 61 4.32 -12.81 -12.84
C ARG A 61 3.78 -12.27 -14.16
N LYS A 62 3.01 -11.16 -14.15
CA LYS A 62 2.54 -10.51 -15.37
C LYS A 62 3.57 -9.56 -16.00
N THR A 63 4.62 -9.17 -15.27
CA THR A 63 5.66 -8.25 -15.76
C THR A 63 6.97 -8.96 -16.09
N GLU A 64 7.22 -10.17 -15.57
CA GLU A 64 8.36 -11.02 -15.92
C GLU A 64 8.32 -11.59 -17.35
N GLU A 65 7.18 -11.51 -18.06
CA GLU A 65 7.15 -11.78 -19.51
C GLU A 65 7.87 -10.68 -20.33
N PHE A 66 8.27 -9.54 -19.74
CA PHE A 66 8.83 -8.40 -20.47
C PHE A 66 10.24 -7.94 -20.10
N ALA A 67 10.88 -8.46 -19.05
CA ALA A 67 12.20 -7.98 -18.66
C ALA A 67 13.11 -9.11 -18.18
N GLY A 68 13.87 -9.69 -19.12
CA GLY A 68 15.07 -10.42 -18.77
C GLY A 68 16.13 -9.43 -18.26
N CYS A 69 16.57 -9.56 -17.02
CA CYS A 69 17.90 -9.11 -16.63
C CYS A 69 18.41 -9.76 -15.35
N VAL A 70 19.69 -10.10 -15.40
CA VAL A 70 20.49 -10.89 -14.47
C VAL A 70 21.29 -9.93 -13.59
N ASP A 71 21.67 -10.38 -12.39
CA ASP A 71 22.73 -9.86 -11.52
C ASP A 71 22.36 -8.87 -10.38
N GLY A 72 22.44 -9.42 -9.16
CA GLY A 72 22.01 -8.85 -7.88
C GLY A 72 22.96 -7.87 -7.19
N LEU A 73 23.53 -6.88 -7.91
CA LEU A 73 24.30 -5.79 -7.30
C LEU A 73 23.50 -4.49 -7.02
N HIS A 74 22.20 -4.46 -7.30
CA HIS A 74 21.37 -3.25 -7.22
C HIS A 74 20.90 -2.83 -5.81
N CYS A 75 21.20 -3.59 -4.76
CA CYS A 75 20.52 -3.43 -3.48
C CYS A 75 20.87 -2.14 -2.71
N HIS A 76 22.02 -1.49 -2.97
CA HIS A 76 22.36 -0.20 -2.34
C HIS A 76 21.90 1.04 -3.13
N CYS A 77 21.55 0.90 -4.42
CA CYS A 77 21.10 2.02 -5.26
C CYS A 77 19.61 2.35 -5.05
N LEU A 78 18.82 1.37 -4.57
CA LEU A 78 17.35 1.46 -4.45
C LEU A 78 16.82 2.55 -3.48
N ARG A 79 17.67 3.13 -2.61
CA ARG A 79 17.23 4.13 -1.62
C ARG A 79 17.05 5.56 -2.16
N ILE A 80 17.63 5.90 -3.32
CA ILE A 80 17.47 7.22 -3.97
C ILE A 80 16.58 7.13 -5.23
N ILE A 81 16.14 5.93 -5.60
CA ILE A 81 15.44 5.65 -6.88
C ILE A 81 13.91 5.55 -6.71
N MET A 82 13.39 5.50 -5.49
CA MET A 82 11.98 5.15 -5.28
C MET A 82 10.97 6.27 -5.58
N PHE A 83 11.36 7.55 -5.42
CA PHE A 83 10.48 8.69 -5.70
C PHE A 83 10.80 9.35 -7.04
N THR A 84 9.77 9.73 -7.75
CA THR A 84 9.83 10.41 -9.03
C THR A 84 10.27 11.86 -8.84
N ASN A 85 10.82 12.45 -9.90
CA ASN A 85 11.03 13.89 -10.02
C ASN A 85 10.80 14.31 -11.48
N ASP A 86 10.83 15.61 -11.74
CA ASP A 86 10.56 16.16 -13.08
C ASP A 86 11.52 15.60 -14.14
N GLN A 87 12.81 15.49 -13.82
CA GLN A 87 13.79 14.93 -14.75
C GLN A 87 13.47 13.48 -15.12
N ARG A 88 13.17 12.63 -14.12
CA ARG A 88 12.76 11.23 -14.33
C ARG A 88 11.45 11.12 -15.11
N GLN A 89 10.54 12.09 -14.96
CA GLN A 89 9.33 12.13 -15.78
C GLN A 89 9.66 12.43 -17.24
N VAL A 90 10.45 13.47 -17.50
CA VAL A 90 10.86 13.80 -18.88
C VAL A 90 11.58 12.61 -19.54
N GLU A 91 12.49 11.95 -18.82
CA GLU A 91 13.21 10.77 -19.30
C GLU A 91 12.29 9.58 -19.65
N ARG A 92 11.26 9.33 -18.85
CA ARG A 92 10.31 8.20 -19.05
C ARG A 92 9.23 8.49 -20.08
N THR A 93 8.74 9.72 -20.11
CA THR A 93 7.67 10.16 -21.02
C THR A 93 8.20 10.29 -22.46
N GLY A 94 9.45 10.71 -22.63
CA GLY A 94 10.05 10.92 -23.96
C GLY A 94 9.40 12.07 -24.73
N LYS A 95 9.81 12.27 -25.99
CA LYS A 95 9.45 13.45 -26.80
C LYS A 95 7.95 13.58 -27.12
N TYR A 96 7.20 12.47 -27.11
CA TYR A 96 5.79 12.42 -27.51
C TYR A 96 4.88 11.83 -26.42
N GLY A 97 5.38 11.63 -25.20
CA GLY A 97 4.58 11.04 -24.16
C GLY A 97 3.61 12.03 -23.51
N THR A 98 2.56 11.47 -22.91
CA THR A 98 1.55 12.19 -22.16
C THR A 98 2.14 12.81 -20.89
N SER A 99 1.79 14.06 -20.57
CA SER A 99 2.20 14.69 -19.31
C SER A 99 1.66 13.92 -18.10
N ARG A 100 2.34 13.99 -16.95
CA ARG A 100 1.89 13.30 -15.73
C ARG A 100 0.46 13.69 -15.34
N LEU A 101 0.13 14.98 -15.39
CA LEU A 101 -1.21 15.47 -15.08
C LEU A 101 -2.25 14.90 -16.05
N GLN A 102 -1.98 14.95 -17.36
CA GLN A 102 -2.90 14.43 -18.36
C GLN A 102 -3.11 12.91 -18.21
N TYR A 103 -2.05 12.16 -17.92
CA TYR A 103 -2.15 10.72 -17.69
C TYR A 103 -3.03 10.38 -16.48
N LEU A 104 -2.85 11.09 -15.36
CA LEU A 104 -3.69 10.91 -14.18
C LEU A 104 -5.14 11.34 -14.46
N GLN A 105 -5.35 12.40 -15.25
CA GLN A 105 -6.68 12.83 -15.67
C GLN A 105 -7.37 11.76 -16.53
N GLU A 106 -6.65 11.11 -17.45
CA GLU A 106 -7.15 10.01 -18.27
C GLU A 106 -7.59 8.82 -17.40
N LEU A 107 -6.84 8.49 -16.34
CA LEU A 107 -7.24 7.46 -15.37
C LEU A 107 -8.52 7.85 -14.62
N VAL A 108 -8.61 9.08 -14.10
CA VAL A 108 -9.82 9.57 -13.42
C VAL A 108 -11.03 9.52 -14.36
N SER A 109 -10.86 9.97 -15.61
CA SER A 109 -11.90 9.90 -16.62
C SER A 109 -12.28 8.46 -16.98
N GLN A 110 -11.33 7.52 -17.03
CA GLN A 110 -11.63 6.11 -17.24
C GLN A 110 -12.49 5.54 -16.11
N PHE A 111 -12.16 5.85 -14.86
CA PHE A 111 -12.94 5.42 -13.70
C PHE A 111 -14.37 5.95 -13.74
N GLN A 112 -14.56 7.23 -14.06
CA GLN A 112 -15.87 7.89 -14.06
C GLN A 112 -16.79 7.42 -15.20
N ASN A 113 -16.22 7.04 -16.34
CA ASN A 113 -17.00 6.71 -17.54
C ASN A 113 -17.25 5.21 -17.75
N THR A 114 -16.56 4.35 -17.00
CA THR A 114 -16.72 2.90 -17.13
C THR A 114 -17.82 2.36 -16.21
N THR A 115 -18.62 1.43 -16.72
CA THR A 115 -19.50 0.59 -15.89
C THR A 115 -18.89 -0.78 -15.57
N ASP A 116 -17.72 -1.08 -16.14
CA ASP A 116 -16.99 -2.33 -15.89
C ASP A 116 -16.21 -2.26 -14.57
N GLU A 117 -16.58 -3.12 -13.63
CA GLU A 117 -16.02 -3.15 -12.27
C GLU A 117 -14.52 -3.52 -12.27
N GLU A 118 -14.07 -4.45 -13.13
CA GLU A 118 -12.64 -4.81 -13.21
C GLU A 118 -11.79 -3.60 -13.64
N THR A 119 -12.30 -2.81 -14.60
CA THR A 119 -11.65 -1.57 -15.02
C THR A 119 -11.62 -0.55 -13.90
N LYS A 120 -12.70 -0.39 -13.13
CA LYS A 120 -12.70 0.50 -11.94
C LYS A 120 -11.64 0.06 -10.94
N GLU A 121 -11.65 -1.21 -10.55
CA GLU A 121 -10.69 -1.79 -9.59
C GLU A 121 -9.24 -1.55 -10.02
N ARG A 122 -8.92 -1.87 -11.27
CA ARG A 122 -7.57 -1.65 -11.83
C ARG A 122 -7.18 -0.17 -11.81
N THR A 123 -8.12 0.71 -12.11
CA THR A 123 -7.87 2.16 -12.17
C THR A 123 -7.59 2.72 -10.77
N VAL A 124 -8.42 2.38 -9.78
CA VAL A 124 -8.21 2.83 -8.39
C VAL A 124 -6.93 2.25 -7.82
N ALA A 125 -6.62 0.97 -8.07
CA ALA A 125 -5.35 0.37 -7.67
C ALA A 125 -4.16 1.12 -8.28
N HIS A 126 -4.28 1.57 -9.53
CA HIS A 126 -3.23 2.33 -10.20
C HIS A 126 -3.04 3.71 -9.56
N LEU A 127 -4.13 4.43 -9.31
CA LEU A 127 -4.11 5.72 -8.61
C LEU A 127 -3.53 5.58 -7.20
N ALA A 128 -3.92 4.55 -6.44
CA ALA A 128 -3.40 4.28 -5.10
C ALA A 128 -1.90 4.00 -5.08
N ASN A 129 -1.37 3.36 -6.13
CA ASN A 129 0.07 3.18 -6.31
C ASN A 129 0.79 4.50 -6.61
N PHE A 130 0.20 5.40 -7.41
CA PHE A 130 0.77 6.74 -7.63
C PHE A 130 0.76 7.60 -6.37
N ALA A 131 -0.24 7.43 -5.50
CA ALA A 131 -0.32 8.09 -4.20
C ALA A 131 0.81 7.69 -3.24
N TYR A 132 1.62 6.69 -3.54
CA TYR A 132 2.81 6.39 -2.74
C TYR A 132 3.90 7.47 -2.85
N ASP A 133 3.94 8.17 -3.98
CA ASP A 133 5.02 9.08 -4.34
C ASP A 133 4.58 10.55 -4.19
N PRO A 134 5.20 11.33 -3.28
CA PRO A 134 4.82 12.71 -3.03
C PRO A 134 4.88 13.62 -4.26
N TYR A 135 5.67 13.25 -5.27
CA TYR A 135 5.68 13.94 -6.56
C TYR A 135 4.27 14.08 -7.15
N ASN A 136 3.40 13.09 -6.91
CA ASN A 136 2.05 13.08 -7.48
C ASN A 136 1.03 13.86 -6.66
N TYR A 137 1.31 14.24 -5.41
CA TYR A 137 0.29 14.79 -4.50
C TYR A 137 -0.40 16.04 -5.04
N ASN A 138 0.34 16.98 -5.62
CA ASN A 138 -0.25 18.17 -6.24
C ASN A 138 -1.23 17.80 -7.36
N PHE A 139 -0.89 16.83 -8.21
CA PHE A 139 -1.79 16.38 -9.28
C PHE A 139 -3.00 15.63 -8.72
N LEU A 140 -2.81 14.78 -7.70
CA LEU A 140 -3.90 14.03 -7.07
C LEU A 140 -4.91 14.98 -6.40
N ARG A 141 -4.44 16.05 -5.74
CA ARG A 141 -5.31 17.11 -5.21
C ARG A 141 -6.02 17.88 -6.31
N GLN A 142 -5.29 18.30 -7.36
CA GLN A 142 -5.89 19.02 -8.49
C GLN A 142 -7.01 18.22 -9.18
N LEU A 143 -6.89 16.89 -9.19
CA LEU A 143 -7.83 15.96 -9.81
C LEU A 143 -8.88 15.38 -8.85
N ASN A 144 -8.94 15.86 -7.60
CA ASN A 144 -9.84 15.36 -6.54
C ASN A 144 -9.76 13.84 -6.34
N VAL A 145 -8.56 13.26 -6.44
CA VAL A 145 -8.36 11.81 -6.31
C VAL A 145 -8.50 11.36 -4.85
N LEU A 146 -8.26 12.25 -3.88
CA LEU A 146 -8.46 11.92 -2.47
C LEU A 146 -9.94 11.65 -2.17
N GLU A 147 -10.81 12.50 -2.72
CA GLU A 147 -12.27 12.35 -2.67
C GLU A 147 -12.71 11.09 -3.41
N LEU A 148 -12.15 10.81 -4.60
CA LEU A 148 -12.40 9.57 -5.34
C LEU A 148 -12.07 8.33 -4.49
N PHE A 149 -10.95 8.34 -3.74
CA PHE A 149 -10.63 7.24 -2.83
C PHE A 149 -11.65 7.10 -1.69
N LEU A 150 -12.16 8.20 -1.15
CA LEU A 150 -13.21 8.17 -0.12
C LEU A 150 -14.51 7.60 -0.68
N ASP A 151 -14.91 8.02 -1.89
CA ASP A 151 -16.08 7.47 -2.59
C ASP A 151 -15.93 5.95 -2.76
N CYS A 152 -14.76 5.46 -3.15
CA CYS A 152 -14.47 4.03 -3.28
C CYS A 152 -14.62 3.25 -1.96
N ILE A 153 -14.39 3.87 -0.79
CA ILE A 153 -14.59 3.21 0.52
C ILE A 153 -16.07 2.98 0.82
N THR A 154 -16.96 3.74 0.18
CA THR A 154 -18.42 3.61 0.36
C THR A 154 -19.07 2.62 -0.60
N GLU A 155 -18.32 2.15 -1.60
CA GLU A 155 -18.82 1.20 -2.59
C GLU A 155 -19.04 -0.21 -1.99
N PRO A 156 -20.01 -0.98 -2.51
CA PRO A 156 -20.23 -2.36 -2.08
C PRO A 156 -19.10 -3.31 -2.53
N ASN A 157 -18.29 -2.91 -3.52
CA ASN A 157 -17.19 -3.71 -4.04
C ASN A 157 -16.00 -3.68 -3.07
N GLU A 158 -15.72 -4.81 -2.41
CA GLU A 158 -14.62 -4.96 -1.44
C GLU A 158 -13.24 -4.57 -2.00
N LYS A 159 -13.01 -4.72 -3.32
CA LYS A 159 -11.76 -4.31 -3.96
C LYS A 159 -11.63 -2.80 -4.09
N LEU A 160 -12.73 -2.12 -4.43
CA LEU A 160 -12.75 -0.66 -4.42
C LEU A 160 -12.52 -0.11 -3.01
N VAL A 161 -13.13 -0.73 -1.99
CA VAL A 161 -12.89 -0.37 -0.59
C VAL A 161 -11.42 -0.57 -0.19
N GLU A 162 -10.84 -1.73 -0.53
CA GLU A 162 -9.43 -2.04 -0.24
C GLU A 162 -8.48 -1.03 -0.89
N PHE A 163 -8.67 -0.74 -2.18
CA PHE A 163 -7.79 0.18 -2.91
C PHE A 163 -8.02 1.65 -2.55
N GLY A 164 -9.26 2.05 -2.27
CA GLY A 164 -9.58 3.39 -1.75
C GLY A 164 -8.91 3.64 -0.40
N ALA A 165 -9.09 2.73 0.56
CA ALA A 165 -8.40 2.79 1.86
C ALA A 165 -6.87 2.82 1.71
N GLY A 166 -6.32 2.04 0.77
CA GLY A 166 -4.89 2.05 0.45
C GLY A 166 -4.41 3.38 -0.12
N GLY A 167 -5.18 4.01 -1.01
CA GLY A 167 -4.89 5.33 -1.57
C GLY A 167 -4.87 6.43 -0.50
N ILE A 168 -5.83 6.39 0.43
CA ILE A 168 -5.86 7.29 1.60
C ILE A 168 -4.63 7.06 2.48
N CYS A 169 -4.30 5.82 2.79
CA CYS A 169 -3.16 5.47 3.63
C CYS A 169 -1.83 5.97 3.04
N ASN A 170 -1.65 5.83 1.73
CA ASN A 170 -0.47 6.32 1.03
C ASN A 170 -0.40 7.86 0.95
N SER A 171 -1.55 8.55 1.01
CA SER A 171 -1.63 10.00 0.84
C SER A 171 -1.57 10.79 2.15
N CYS A 172 -2.13 10.25 3.24
CA CYS A 172 -2.34 10.97 4.50
C CYS A 172 -1.08 11.24 5.33
N VAL A 173 0.09 10.76 4.89
CA VAL A 173 1.38 11.17 5.48
C VAL A 173 1.72 12.64 5.16
N ASP A 174 1.15 13.18 4.09
CA ASP A 174 1.26 14.60 3.73
C ASP A 174 0.20 15.42 4.49
N PRO A 175 0.59 16.48 5.23
CA PRO A 175 -0.34 17.27 6.02
C PRO A 175 -1.45 17.95 5.20
N GLU A 176 -1.16 18.38 3.97
CA GLU A 176 -2.16 19.01 3.10
C GLU A 176 -3.21 17.98 2.65
N ASN A 177 -2.77 16.79 2.25
CA ASN A 177 -3.67 15.68 1.97
C ASN A 177 -4.48 15.28 3.21
N ALA A 178 -3.84 15.16 4.38
CA ALA A 178 -4.51 14.81 5.64
C ALA A 178 -5.62 15.81 5.99
N ALA A 179 -5.39 17.11 5.79
CA ALA A 179 -6.38 18.14 6.00
C ALA A 179 -7.58 18.01 5.05
N ILE A 180 -7.34 17.73 3.75
CA ILE A 180 -8.40 17.49 2.76
C ILE A 180 -9.21 16.24 3.15
N ILE A 181 -8.53 15.13 3.42
CA ILE A 181 -9.16 13.86 3.81
C ILE A 181 -10.04 14.04 5.05
N THR A 182 -9.54 14.75 6.07
CA THR A 182 -10.30 15.07 7.28
C THR A 182 -11.54 15.91 6.96
N LYS A 183 -11.36 16.99 6.17
CA LYS A 183 -12.45 17.89 5.77
C LYS A 183 -13.54 17.17 4.96
N CYS A 184 -13.17 16.17 4.16
CA CYS A 184 -14.10 15.37 3.37
C CYS A 184 -14.70 14.17 4.12
N GLY A 185 -14.57 14.11 5.46
CA GLY A 185 -15.18 13.05 6.27
C GLY A 185 -14.47 11.70 6.20
N GLY A 186 -13.17 11.69 5.87
CA GLY A 186 -12.39 10.46 5.76
C GLY A 186 -12.17 9.72 7.09
N ILE A 187 -12.19 10.41 8.24
CA ILE A 187 -11.97 9.80 9.55
C ILE A 187 -13.04 8.74 9.90
N PRO A 188 -14.34 9.04 9.86
CA PRO A 188 -15.40 8.04 10.04
C PRO A 188 -15.24 6.83 9.13
N LEU A 189 -14.88 7.05 7.86
CA LEU A 189 -14.69 5.98 6.88
C LEU A 189 -13.50 5.08 7.25
N MET A 190 -12.37 5.65 7.66
CA MET A 190 -11.22 4.85 8.11
C MET A 190 -11.50 4.11 9.42
N ILE A 191 -12.28 4.69 10.34
CA ILE A 191 -12.74 3.99 11.55
C ILE A 191 -13.63 2.80 11.18
N GLN A 192 -14.56 2.97 10.24
CA GLN A 192 -15.40 1.87 9.73
C GLN A 192 -14.54 0.75 9.14
N CYS A 193 -13.50 1.10 8.38
CA CYS A 193 -12.57 0.13 7.77
C CYS A 193 -11.83 -0.75 8.78
N LEU A 194 -11.75 -0.37 10.08
CA LEU A 194 -11.21 -1.25 11.12
C LEU A 194 -12.02 -2.53 11.27
N SER A 195 -13.32 -2.53 10.99
CA SER A 195 -14.19 -3.71 11.08
C SER A 195 -14.25 -4.54 9.79
N SER A 196 -13.42 -4.22 8.79
CA SER A 196 -13.45 -4.90 7.49
C SER A 196 -13.05 -6.38 7.60
N PRO A 197 -13.71 -7.30 6.87
CA PRO A 197 -13.24 -8.68 6.75
C PRO A 197 -11.96 -8.78 5.91
N VAL A 198 -11.65 -7.75 5.11
CA VAL A 198 -10.46 -7.69 4.28
C VAL A 198 -9.28 -7.20 5.13
N ARG A 199 -8.34 -8.12 5.36
CA ARG A 199 -7.11 -7.87 6.12
C ARG A 199 -6.41 -6.59 5.66
N ASN A 200 -6.16 -6.40 4.38
CA ASN A 200 -5.42 -5.21 3.91
C ASN A 200 -6.13 -3.89 4.25
N THR A 201 -7.46 -3.85 4.14
CA THR A 201 -8.28 -2.69 4.50
C THR A 201 -8.09 -2.27 5.96
N VAL A 202 -8.01 -3.23 6.88
CA VAL A 202 -7.74 -2.97 8.31
C VAL A 202 -6.32 -2.40 8.52
N ASN A 203 -5.33 -2.86 7.75
CA ASN A 203 -3.95 -2.36 7.84
C ASN A 203 -3.90 -0.91 7.38
N TYR A 204 -4.56 -0.61 6.26
CA TYR A 204 -4.68 0.75 5.74
C TYR A 204 -5.43 1.66 6.71
N ALA A 205 -6.50 1.17 7.34
CA ALA A 205 -7.20 1.89 8.39
C ALA A 205 -6.30 2.27 9.57
N LEU A 206 -5.60 1.31 10.16
CA LEU A 206 -4.67 1.56 11.26
C LEU A 206 -3.56 2.54 10.87
N GLY A 207 -2.99 2.36 9.67
CA GLY A 207 -1.94 3.24 9.14
C GLY A 207 -2.45 4.67 8.89
N SER A 208 -3.64 4.83 8.32
CA SER A 208 -4.24 6.14 8.08
C SER A 208 -4.55 6.85 9.39
N LEU A 209 -5.18 6.18 10.36
CA LEU A 209 -5.49 6.77 11.66
C LEU A 209 -4.22 7.19 12.42
N TYR A 210 -3.11 6.47 12.28
CA TYR A 210 -1.81 6.86 12.84
C TYR A 210 -1.31 8.23 12.35
N TYR A 211 -1.51 8.53 11.07
CA TYR A 211 -1.10 9.80 10.47
C TYR A 211 -2.16 10.90 10.63
N LEU A 212 -3.44 10.56 10.51
CA LEU A 212 -4.55 11.51 10.60
C LEU A 212 -4.75 12.02 12.03
N CYS A 213 -4.47 11.21 13.06
CA CYS A 213 -4.68 11.62 14.45
C CYS A 213 -3.76 12.79 14.85
N ASP A 214 -4.38 13.94 15.10
CA ASP A 214 -3.75 15.17 15.53
C ASP A 214 -4.61 15.92 16.56
N ALA A 215 -4.15 17.10 16.99
CA ALA A 215 -4.85 17.89 18.01
C ALA A 215 -6.28 18.31 17.62
N SER A 216 -6.58 18.43 16.33
CA SER A 216 -7.86 18.90 15.79
C SER A 216 -8.92 17.79 15.69
N ASN A 217 -8.50 16.53 15.59
CA ASN A 217 -9.40 15.39 15.35
C ASN A 217 -9.23 14.24 16.34
N LYS A 218 -8.32 14.36 17.32
CA LYS A 218 -8.11 13.36 18.39
C LYS A 218 -9.38 12.97 19.13
N GLU A 219 -10.33 13.87 19.33
CA GLU A 219 -11.57 13.56 20.07
C GLU A 219 -12.45 12.56 19.32
N GLU A 220 -12.37 12.57 17.98
CA GLU A 220 -13.09 11.63 17.13
C GLU A 220 -12.35 10.29 17.01
N ILE A 221 -11.02 10.33 16.81
CA ILE A 221 -10.21 9.13 16.60
C ILE A 221 -9.96 8.37 17.91
N LEU A 222 -9.85 9.06 19.05
CA LEU A 222 -9.57 8.47 20.35
C LEU A 222 -10.82 8.17 21.17
N LYS A 223 -11.98 8.05 20.52
CA LYS A 223 -13.20 7.57 21.20
C LYS A 223 -12.94 6.18 21.83
N PRO A 224 -13.51 5.90 23.02
CA PRO A 224 -13.23 4.67 23.76
C PRO A 224 -13.38 3.40 22.92
N GLU A 225 -14.44 3.31 22.11
CA GLU A 225 -14.73 2.17 21.24
C GLU A 225 -13.69 1.95 20.13
N VAL A 226 -13.11 3.03 19.61
CA VAL A 226 -12.05 2.98 18.59
C VAL A 226 -10.75 2.52 19.24
N VAL A 227 -10.40 3.14 20.38
CA VAL A 227 -9.18 2.79 21.14
C VAL A 227 -9.23 1.33 21.61
N GLU A 228 -10.38 0.84 22.08
CA GLU A 228 -10.56 -0.55 22.46
C GLU A 228 -10.37 -1.49 21.26
N THR A 229 -10.90 -1.13 20.09
CA THR A 229 -10.69 -1.89 18.85
C THR A 229 -9.21 -1.96 18.48
N ILE A 230 -8.48 -0.85 18.57
CA ILE A 230 -7.04 -0.80 18.30
C ILE A 230 -6.27 -1.63 19.34
N LYS A 231 -6.63 -1.57 20.64
CA LYS A 231 -6.04 -2.42 21.69
C LYS A 231 -6.23 -3.91 21.41
N ARG A 232 -7.41 -4.32 20.90
CA ARG A 232 -7.65 -5.71 20.47
C ARG A 232 -6.71 -6.12 19.34
N TYR A 233 -6.46 -5.26 18.35
CA TYR A 233 -5.45 -5.53 17.31
C TYR A 233 -4.03 -5.60 17.87
N ALA A 234 -3.67 -4.73 18.81
CA ALA A 234 -2.36 -4.74 19.47
C ALA A 234 -2.11 -6.01 20.32
N ALA A 235 -3.17 -6.65 20.80
CA ALA A 235 -3.14 -7.92 21.53
C ALA A 235 -3.33 -9.17 20.65
N ALA A 236 -3.63 -9.01 19.36
CA ALA A 236 -3.92 -10.13 18.45
C ALA A 236 -2.75 -11.13 18.36
N GLY A 237 -3.01 -12.42 18.10
CA GLY A 237 -2.05 -13.52 18.02
C GLY A 237 -0.99 -13.41 16.90
N ALA A 238 -0.02 -14.35 16.87
CA ALA A 238 1.16 -14.26 16.01
C ALA A 238 0.83 -14.23 14.51
N ASP A 239 -0.33 -14.73 14.09
CA ASP A 239 -0.79 -14.73 12.69
C ASP A 239 -1.27 -13.34 12.20
N SER A 240 -1.23 -12.32 13.06
CA SER A 240 -1.71 -10.95 12.79
C SER A 240 -0.63 -9.90 13.06
N VAL A 241 0.63 -10.21 12.78
CA VAL A 241 1.79 -9.34 13.06
C VAL A 241 1.63 -7.91 12.51
N SER A 242 1.07 -7.75 11.31
CA SER A 242 0.94 -6.44 10.67
C SER A 242 0.03 -5.48 11.45
N PHE A 243 -1.21 -5.90 11.73
CA PHE A 243 -2.16 -5.08 12.49
C PHE A 243 -1.66 -4.84 13.89
N ARG A 244 -1.03 -5.86 14.50
CA ARG A 244 -0.47 -5.76 15.84
C ARG A 244 0.56 -4.64 15.93
N ASN A 245 1.51 -4.60 14.99
CA ASN A 245 2.58 -3.61 15.00
C ASN A 245 2.05 -2.20 14.73
N LEU A 246 1.14 -2.04 13.76
CA LEU A 246 0.51 -0.75 13.47
C LEU A 246 -0.33 -0.24 14.64
N ALA A 247 -1.12 -1.13 15.26
CA ALA A 247 -1.93 -0.80 16.41
C ALA A 247 -1.10 -0.40 17.63
N LYS A 248 0.01 -1.11 17.90
CA LYS A 248 0.98 -0.70 18.94
C LYS A 248 1.57 0.67 18.64
N ALA A 249 2.07 0.89 17.43
CA ALA A 249 2.63 2.18 17.03
C ALA A 249 1.61 3.33 17.16
N PHE A 250 0.32 3.07 16.87
CA PHE A 250 -0.75 4.02 17.10
C PHE A 250 -0.91 4.35 18.58
N LEU A 251 -1.03 3.32 19.43
CA LEU A 251 -1.24 3.50 20.87
C LEU A 251 -0.05 4.22 21.51
N ASP A 252 1.17 3.80 21.21
CA ASP A 252 2.41 4.38 21.74
C ASP A 252 2.54 5.88 21.40
N LYS A 253 2.03 6.29 20.23
CA LYS A 253 2.10 7.69 19.78
C LYS A 253 0.98 8.56 20.35
N HIS A 254 -0.24 8.04 20.41
CA HIS A 254 -1.45 8.86 20.59
C HIS A 254 -2.20 8.62 21.89
N VAL A 255 -1.91 7.52 22.59
CA VAL A 255 -2.55 7.14 23.86
C VAL A 255 -1.47 7.07 24.93
N PRO A 256 -1.10 8.20 25.57
CA PRO A 256 -0.16 8.20 26.68
C PRO A 256 -0.70 7.36 27.85
N GLU A 257 0.22 6.73 28.60
CA GLU A 257 -0.07 5.94 29.81
C GLU A 257 -0.76 6.77 30.91
#